data_AF-A0A3N4RTV7-F1
#
_entry.id   AF-A0A3N4RTV7-F1
#
_cell.length_a   1.000
_cell.length_b   1.000
_cell.length_c   1.000
_cell.angle_alpha   90.00
_cell.angle_beta   90.00
_cell.angle_gamma   90.00
#
_symmetry.space_group_name_H-M   'P 1'
#
loop_
_entity.id
_entity.type
_entity.pdbx_description
1 polymer ?
#
loop_
_entity_poly.entity_id
_entity_poly.type
_entity_poly.pdbx_seq_one_letter_code
_entity_poly.pdbx_strand_id
1 'polypeptide(L)'
;MDSQAESGAHRIGGIRYRAGDVLRMSCPFTEVTVTGVSRFHVAVRWPWWEIDVAADGIEWNGDVALPTSADHDRGSEYFRTRPAEDTLKAGDRCLVGIPPTVVHVLAVRRFDPPLETGWLPRPATYLDVLRQGESHDARIEEQGYEIDPAGGVPFRLELLFRPFAFLESGDEVVDRDGRAWRFDAPWGWNAFDGGQPSAPSWPLALLFRNGEPTPEAVAAVAEATSTGRHADEVNRWVELTRAEPVTPA
;
A
#
# COMPACT_ATOMS: atom_id res chain seq x y z
N MET A 1 7.35 -30.17 0.05
CA MET A 1 8.64 -29.95 0.74
C MET A 1 8.72 -28.46 0.95
N ASP A 2 8.78 -28.08 2.23
CA ASP A 2 8.33 -26.80 2.76
C ASP A 2 9.03 -25.57 2.18
N SER A 3 8.24 -24.52 1.98
CA SER A 3 8.72 -23.14 1.89
C SER A 3 7.82 -22.30 2.78
N GLN A 4 8.26 -22.14 4.02
CA GLN A 4 7.77 -21.11 4.92
C GLN A 4 8.16 -19.76 4.32
N ALA A 5 7.18 -18.96 3.93
CA ALA A 5 7.37 -17.54 3.66
C ALA A 5 7.62 -16.85 5.01
N GLU A 6 8.89 -16.69 5.38
CA GLU A 6 9.27 -15.92 6.56
C GLU A 6 8.85 -14.45 6.37
N SER A 7 7.92 -14.02 7.22
CA SER A 7 7.42 -12.66 7.39
C SER A 7 8.50 -11.76 8.03
N GLY A 8 9.64 -11.59 7.35
CA GLY A 8 10.75 -10.76 7.80
C GLY A 8 10.59 -9.33 7.28
N ALA A 9 10.05 -8.42 8.08
CA ALA A 9 9.74 -7.10 7.57
C ALA A 9 10.92 -6.17 7.35
N HIS A 10 10.88 -5.52 6.19
CA HIS A 10 11.78 -4.43 5.86
C HIS A 10 11.21 -3.08 6.30
N ARG A 11 12.10 -2.19 6.75
CA ARG A 11 11.80 -0.84 7.24
C ARG A 11 12.28 0.17 6.21
N ILE A 12 11.38 0.95 5.63
CA ILE A 12 11.76 2.15 4.88
C ILE A 12 11.41 3.34 5.79
N GLY A 13 12.41 4.13 6.18
CA GLY A 13 12.24 5.19 7.18
C GLY A 13 11.80 4.71 8.58
N GLY A 14 11.98 3.43 8.91
CA GLY A 14 11.57 2.83 10.19
C GLY A 14 10.16 2.25 10.22
N ILE A 15 9.34 2.48 9.18
CA ILE A 15 7.95 2.02 9.11
C ILE A 15 7.86 0.73 8.27
N ARG A 16 7.18 -0.29 8.83
CA ARG A 16 6.77 -1.51 8.14
C ARG A 16 5.36 -1.29 7.61
N TYR A 17 5.16 -1.21 6.30
CA TYR A 17 3.81 -1.10 5.70
C TYR A 17 3.05 -2.43 5.75
N ARG A 18 1.72 -2.34 5.81
CA ARG A 18 0.78 -3.48 5.84
C ARG A 18 -0.43 -3.19 4.97
N ALA A 19 -1.05 -4.24 4.43
CA ALA A 19 -2.38 -4.12 3.84
C ALA A 19 -3.36 -3.47 4.85
N GLY A 20 -4.23 -2.60 4.37
CA GLY A 20 -5.15 -1.80 5.18
C GLY A 20 -4.56 -0.51 5.77
N ASP A 21 -3.24 -0.29 5.71
CA ASP A 21 -2.65 0.99 6.13
C ASP A 21 -3.25 2.14 5.30
N VAL A 22 -3.61 3.23 5.97
CA VAL A 22 -4.04 4.48 5.31
C VAL A 22 -2.88 5.46 5.36
N LEU A 23 -2.45 5.93 4.18
CA LEU A 23 -1.29 6.77 4.01
C LEU A 23 -1.66 8.13 3.43
N ARG A 24 -1.01 9.19 3.90
CA ARG A 24 -0.87 10.42 3.12
C ARG A 24 0.37 10.29 2.25
N MET A 25 0.17 10.31 0.94
CA MET A 25 1.22 10.21 -0.06
C MET A 25 1.44 11.55 -0.76
N SER A 26 2.69 11.90 -1.04
CA SER A 26 3.06 12.98 -1.95
C SER A 26 4.45 12.75 -2.53
N CYS A 27 4.78 13.46 -3.60
CA CYS A 27 6.12 13.52 -4.16
C CYS A 27 6.42 14.99 -4.50
N PRO A 28 7.52 15.57 -4.01
CA PRO A 28 7.90 16.93 -4.35
C PRO A 28 7.98 17.15 -5.85
N PHE A 29 7.49 18.31 -6.30
CA PHE A 29 7.57 18.71 -7.69
C PHE A 29 9.02 18.98 -8.08
N THR A 30 9.55 18.17 -8.99
CA THR A 30 10.95 18.18 -9.46
C THR A 30 10.98 18.58 -10.93
N GLU A 31 11.93 19.42 -11.30
CA GLU A 31 12.06 19.90 -12.68
C GLU A 31 12.55 18.79 -13.62
N VAL A 32 11.90 18.69 -14.78
CA VAL A 32 12.18 17.71 -15.84
C VAL A 32 12.06 18.36 -17.21
N THR A 33 12.55 17.65 -18.23
CA THR A 33 12.38 18.03 -19.64
C THR A 33 11.36 17.12 -20.30
N VAL A 34 10.45 17.71 -21.06
CA VAL A 34 9.50 16.99 -21.90
C VAL A 34 10.24 16.45 -23.13
N THR A 35 10.22 15.13 -23.32
CA THR A 35 10.92 14.48 -24.44
C THR A 35 10.00 14.19 -25.62
N GLY A 36 8.69 14.08 -25.37
CA GLY A 36 7.71 13.81 -26.41
C GLY A 36 6.30 14.15 -25.98
N VAL A 37 5.42 14.39 -26.95
CA VAL A 37 4.00 14.65 -26.72
C VAL A 37 3.17 13.90 -27.76
N SER A 38 2.03 13.40 -27.33
CA SER A 38 1.01 12.81 -28.17
C SER A 38 -0.36 13.33 -27.74
N ARG A 39 -1.42 12.87 -28.41
CA ARG A 39 -2.79 13.17 -27.99
C ARG A 39 -3.08 12.72 -26.56
N PHE A 40 -2.51 11.58 -26.17
CA PHE A 40 -2.87 10.86 -24.95
C PHE A 40 -1.82 10.96 -23.84
N HIS A 41 -0.57 11.31 -24.19
CA HIS A 41 0.55 11.28 -23.25
C HIS A 41 1.52 12.43 -23.46
N VAL A 42 2.15 12.85 -22.36
CA VAL A 42 3.38 13.63 -22.34
C VAL A 42 4.50 12.75 -21.79
N ALA A 43 5.55 12.53 -22.57
CA ALA A 43 6.74 11.84 -22.12
C ALA A 43 7.73 12.83 -21.50
N VAL A 44 8.24 12.53 -20.32
CA VAL A 44 9.25 13.33 -19.64
C VAL A 44 10.48 12.49 -19.33
N ARG A 45 11.65 13.11 -19.37
CA ARG A 45 12.87 12.51 -18.84
C ARG A 45 12.69 12.31 -17.34
N TRP A 46 12.66 11.06 -16.90
CA TRP A 46 12.36 10.75 -15.51
C TRP A 46 13.55 11.14 -14.61
N PRO A 47 13.34 11.88 -13.51
CA PRO A 47 14.44 12.49 -12.79
C PRO A 47 15.04 11.57 -11.70
N TRP A 48 14.40 10.45 -11.39
CA TRP A 48 14.74 9.65 -10.20
C TRP A 48 15.31 8.27 -10.50
N TRP A 49 15.23 7.81 -11.75
CA TRP A 49 15.71 6.50 -12.14
C TRP A 49 16.86 6.60 -13.12
N GLU A 50 17.76 5.63 -13.03
CA GLU A 50 18.84 5.42 -13.99
C GLU A 50 18.50 4.22 -14.87
N ILE A 51 19.02 4.18 -16.08
CA ILE A 51 18.85 3.01 -16.97
C ILE A 51 19.70 1.87 -16.42
N ASP A 52 19.11 0.70 -16.24
CA ASP A 52 19.83 -0.51 -15.86
C ASP A 52 20.40 -1.20 -17.10
N VAL A 53 21.64 -0.86 -17.45
CA VAL A 53 22.35 -1.46 -18.60
C VAL A 53 22.67 -2.95 -18.41
N ALA A 54 22.50 -3.48 -17.20
CA ALA A 54 22.75 -4.87 -16.87
C ALA A 54 21.46 -5.71 -16.82
N ALA A 55 20.29 -5.11 -17.02
CA ALA A 55 19.04 -5.85 -17.13
C ALA A 55 19.02 -6.66 -18.44
N ASP A 56 18.69 -7.95 -18.34
CA ASP A 56 18.64 -8.83 -19.52
C ASP A 56 17.30 -8.69 -20.25
N GLY A 57 17.35 -8.31 -21.53
CA GLY A 57 16.16 -8.24 -22.39
C GLY A 57 15.17 -7.10 -22.09
N ILE A 58 15.50 -6.15 -21.21
CA ILE A 58 14.65 -4.99 -20.88
C ILE A 58 15.39 -3.68 -21.14
N GLU A 59 14.97 -2.96 -22.18
CA GLU A 59 15.56 -1.68 -22.59
C GLU A 59 14.62 -0.51 -22.27
N TRP A 60 14.69 0.02 -21.05
CA TRP A 60 14.00 1.28 -20.72
C TRP A 60 14.83 2.49 -21.18
N ASN A 61 14.18 3.47 -21.80
CA ASN A 61 14.85 4.59 -22.47
C ASN A 61 15.07 5.84 -21.58
N GLY A 62 14.73 5.76 -20.30
CA GLY A 62 14.86 6.87 -19.35
C GLY A 62 13.63 7.80 -19.26
N ASP A 63 12.59 7.55 -20.05
CA ASP A 63 11.41 8.41 -20.12
C ASP A 63 10.18 7.73 -19.49
N VAL A 64 9.32 8.53 -18.87
CA VAL A 64 8.01 8.09 -18.36
C VAL A 64 6.92 8.88 -19.09
N ALA A 65 5.90 8.17 -19.58
CA ALA A 65 4.74 8.74 -20.23
C ALA A 65 3.64 9.02 -19.18
N LEU A 66 3.23 10.27 -19.06
CA LEU A 66 2.14 10.68 -18.19
C LEU A 66 0.87 10.95 -19.02
N PRO A 67 -0.30 10.43 -18.62
CA PRO A 67 -1.55 10.63 -19.35
C PRO A 67 -1.98 12.10 -19.36
N THR A 68 -2.48 12.55 -20.51
CA THR A 68 -3.18 13.83 -20.71
C THR A 68 -4.63 13.71 -20.24
N SER A 69 -5.40 14.81 -20.28
CA SER A 69 -6.84 14.75 -19.97
C SER A 69 -7.67 13.93 -20.97
N ALA A 70 -7.11 13.63 -22.14
CA ALA A 70 -7.77 12.82 -23.17
C ALA A 70 -7.57 11.31 -23.00
N ASP A 71 -6.69 10.88 -22.08
CA ASP A 71 -6.46 9.47 -21.79
C ASP A 71 -7.42 8.96 -20.71
N HIS A 72 -7.96 7.75 -20.91
CA HIS A 72 -8.80 7.06 -19.94
C HIS A 72 -8.09 6.71 -18.62
N ASP A 73 -6.78 6.48 -18.65
CA ASP A 73 -5.97 6.10 -17.49
C ASP A 73 -5.56 7.31 -16.63
N ARG A 74 -5.94 8.51 -17.05
CA ARG A 74 -5.68 9.76 -16.32
C ARG A 74 -6.17 9.72 -14.88
N GLY A 75 -7.29 9.05 -14.64
CA GLY A 75 -7.86 8.86 -13.30
C GLY A 75 -6.97 8.02 -12.39
N SER A 76 -6.26 7.05 -12.96
CA SER A 76 -5.41 6.08 -12.25
C SER A 76 -4.02 6.66 -11.94
N GLU A 77 -3.47 7.53 -12.79
CA GLU A 77 -2.16 8.15 -12.59
C GLU A 77 -2.15 9.15 -11.40
N TYR A 78 -1.13 9.10 -10.54
CA TYR A 78 -0.94 10.06 -9.43
C TYR A 78 -0.01 11.22 -9.77
N PHE A 79 0.98 11.01 -10.63
CA PHE A 79 1.91 12.05 -11.04
C PHE A 79 1.21 13.10 -11.89
N ARG A 80 1.58 14.35 -11.64
CA ARG A 80 1.07 15.52 -12.32
C ARG A 80 2.21 16.40 -12.77
N THR A 81 2.03 17.09 -13.89
CA THR A 81 2.95 18.13 -14.33
C THR A 81 2.50 19.54 -13.94
N ARG A 82 3.46 20.46 -13.85
CA ARG A 82 3.23 21.91 -13.80
C ARG A 82 4.13 22.60 -14.83
N PRO A 83 3.58 23.27 -15.86
CA PRO A 83 2.15 23.40 -16.18
C PRO A 83 1.49 22.06 -16.56
N ALA A 84 0.17 22.03 -16.67
CA ALA A 84 -0.61 20.83 -16.92
C ALA A 84 -0.22 20.17 -18.26
N GLU A 85 -0.36 18.86 -18.32
CA GLU A 85 0.13 17.97 -19.38
C GLU A 85 -0.35 18.42 -20.75
N ASP A 86 -1.62 18.79 -20.87
CA ASP A 86 -2.27 19.22 -22.11
C ASP A 86 -1.66 20.49 -22.75
N THR A 87 -0.85 21.24 -21.99
CA THR A 87 -0.25 22.50 -22.43
C THR A 87 1.20 22.37 -22.85
N LEU A 88 1.83 21.22 -22.56
CA LEU A 88 3.25 20.99 -22.76
C LEU A 88 3.59 20.63 -24.21
N LYS A 89 4.82 20.95 -24.60
CA LYS A 89 5.42 20.58 -25.90
C LYS A 89 6.77 19.90 -25.66
N ALA A 90 7.20 19.12 -26.65
CA ALA A 90 8.54 18.54 -26.64
C ALA A 90 9.61 19.64 -26.52
N GLY A 91 10.57 19.45 -25.62
CA GLY A 91 11.62 20.41 -25.28
C GLY A 91 11.27 21.37 -24.14
N ASP A 92 10.01 21.44 -23.69
CA ASP A 92 9.64 22.28 -22.56
C ASP A 92 10.27 21.79 -21.25
N ARG A 93 10.52 22.72 -20.32
CA ARG A 93 10.77 22.40 -18.91
C ARG A 93 9.45 22.43 -18.15
N CYS A 94 9.22 21.44 -17.32
CA CYS A 94 8.08 21.40 -16.40
C CYS A 94 8.49 20.81 -15.06
N LEU A 95 7.62 20.90 -14.07
CA LEU A 95 7.78 20.17 -12.81
C LEU A 95 6.91 18.91 -12.83
N VAL A 96 7.40 17.80 -12.32
CA VAL A 96 6.63 16.56 -12.10
C VAL A 96 6.63 16.18 -10.62
N GLY A 97 5.48 15.78 -10.10
CA GLY A 97 5.34 15.35 -8.71
C GLY A 97 3.93 14.84 -8.40
N ILE A 98 3.69 14.48 -7.14
CA ILE A 98 2.38 14.02 -6.66
C ILE A 98 1.89 15.01 -5.61
N PRO A 99 0.76 15.70 -5.83
CA PRO A 99 0.16 16.53 -4.80
C PRO A 99 -0.27 15.66 -3.60
N PRO A 100 -0.29 16.21 -2.36
CA PRO A 100 -0.73 15.46 -1.19
C PRO A 100 -2.10 14.79 -1.40
N THR A 101 -2.12 13.47 -1.26
CA THR A 101 -3.30 12.64 -1.49
C THR A 101 -3.40 11.55 -0.43
N VAL A 102 -4.60 11.04 -0.17
CA VAL A 102 -4.84 9.92 0.75
C VAL A 102 -5.02 8.66 -0.08
N VAL A 103 -4.28 7.62 0.30
CA VAL A 103 -4.36 6.29 -0.30
C VAL A 103 -4.49 5.23 0.80
N HIS A 104 -4.94 4.05 0.43
CA HIS A 104 -4.88 2.88 1.31
C HIS A 104 -4.13 1.74 0.63
N VAL A 105 -3.34 1.01 1.42
CA VAL A 105 -2.49 -0.08 0.93
C VAL A 105 -3.37 -1.32 0.72
N LEU A 106 -3.46 -1.76 -0.53
CA LEU A 106 -4.11 -3.00 -0.90
C LEU A 106 -3.21 -4.19 -0.56
N ALA A 107 -1.96 -4.15 -1.02
CA ALA A 107 -1.01 -5.24 -0.86
C ALA A 107 0.42 -4.73 -0.72
N VAL A 108 1.28 -5.59 -0.16
CA VAL A 108 2.72 -5.38 -0.07
C VAL A 108 3.39 -6.57 -0.72
N ARG A 109 4.02 -6.35 -1.89
CA ARG A 109 4.77 -7.37 -2.62
C ARG A 109 6.26 -7.20 -2.35
N ARG A 110 6.97 -8.31 -2.18
CA ARG A 110 8.42 -8.33 -1.92
C ARG A 110 9.11 -9.22 -2.93
N PHE A 111 10.28 -8.78 -3.36
CA PHE A 111 11.09 -9.46 -4.36
C PHE A 111 12.48 -9.71 -3.77
N ASP A 112 12.84 -10.99 -3.67
CA ASP A 112 14.18 -11.43 -3.34
C ASP A 112 14.55 -12.58 -4.31
N PRO A 113 15.40 -12.33 -5.32
CA PRO A 113 16.12 -11.08 -5.57
C PRO A 113 15.21 -9.91 -6.02
N PRO A 114 15.67 -8.65 -5.94
CA PRO A 114 14.94 -7.49 -6.48
C PRO A 114 14.59 -7.64 -7.97
N LEU A 115 13.45 -7.09 -8.38
CA LEU A 115 12.89 -7.23 -9.72
C LEU A 115 13.76 -6.54 -10.77
N GLU A 116 14.04 -7.21 -11.88
CA GLU A 116 14.67 -6.59 -13.04
C GLU A 116 13.62 -5.85 -13.87
N THR A 117 13.69 -4.51 -13.86
CA THR A 117 12.72 -3.63 -14.54
C THR A 117 13.31 -2.80 -15.68
N GLY A 118 14.62 -2.92 -15.94
CA GLY A 118 15.34 -2.07 -16.91
C GLY A 118 15.74 -0.70 -16.35
N TRP A 119 15.45 -0.43 -15.08
CA TRP A 119 15.88 0.79 -14.39
C TRP A 119 16.41 0.50 -12.98
N LEU A 120 17.23 1.43 -12.48
CA LEU A 120 17.76 1.44 -11.13
C LEU A 120 17.09 2.55 -10.29
N PRO A 121 16.91 2.33 -8.97
CA PRO A 121 17.20 1.07 -8.26
C PRO A 121 16.20 -0.03 -8.63
N ARG A 122 16.67 -1.29 -8.64
CA ARG A 122 15.82 -2.46 -8.86
C ARG A 122 14.82 -2.61 -7.70
N PRO A 123 13.51 -2.69 -7.96
CA PRO A 123 12.53 -2.74 -6.88
C PRO A 123 12.63 -4.02 -6.05
N ALA A 124 12.83 -3.85 -4.73
CA ALA A 124 12.76 -4.95 -3.77
C ALA A 124 11.38 -5.06 -3.12
N THR A 125 10.53 -4.03 -3.25
CA THR A 125 9.20 -3.99 -2.65
C THR A 125 8.27 -3.11 -3.48
N TYR A 126 7.04 -3.57 -3.68
CA TYR A 126 5.95 -2.72 -4.15
C TYR A 126 4.86 -2.61 -3.08
N LEU A 127 4.31 -1.41 -2.96
CA LEU A 127 3.03 -1.17 -2.32
C LEU A 127 2.01 -0.95 -3.44
N ASP A 128 0.97 -1.77 -3.44
CA ASP A 128 -0.18 -1.56 -4.31
C ASP A 128 -1.16 -0.69 -3.54
N VAL A 129 -1.46 0.49 -4.05
CA VAL A 129 -2.30 1.47 -3.35
C VAL A 129 -3.54 1.83 -4.14
N LEU A 130 -4.63 2.10 -3.41
CA LEU A 130 -5.89 2.58 -3.95
C LEU A 130 -6.17 4.00 -3.47
N ARG A 131 -6.87 4.80 -4.29
CA ARG A 131 -7.24 6.17 -3.91
C ARG A 131 -8.30 6.17 -2.82
N GLN A 132 -8.36 7.26 -2.08
CA GLN A 132 -9.54 7.57 -1.28
C GLN A 132 -10.80 7.53 -2.18
N GLY A 133 -11.80 6.76 -1.77
CA GLY A 133 -13.04 6.52 -2.50
C GLY A 133 -13.06 5.23 -3.33
N GLU A 134 -11.93 4.55 -3.48
CA GLU A 134 -11.84 3.30 -4.24
C GLU A 134 -11.84 2.09 -3.31
N SER A 135 -12.85 1.22 -3.46
CA SER A 135 -12.88 -0.10 -2.82
C SER A 135 -12.17 -1.13 -3.68
N HIS A 136 -11.59 -2.15 -3.06
CA HIS A 136 -11.00 -3.25 -3.79
C HIS A 136 -12.08 -4.15 -4.43
N ASP A 137 -11.89 -4.49 -5.69
CA ASP A 137 -12.73 -5.39 -6.48
C ASP A 137 -11.89 -6.58 -6.96
N ALA A 138 -12.10 -7.73 -6.32
CA ALA A 138 -11.35 -8.96 -6.61
C ALA A 138 -11.54 -9.51 -8.04
N ARG A 139 -12.45 -8.93 -8.83
CA ARG A 139 -12.65 -9.29 -10.24
C ARG A 139 -11.68 -8.53 -11.18
N ILE A 140 -10.95 -7.56 -10.65
CA ILE A 140 -9.98 -6.77 -11.40
C ILE A 140 -8.58 -7.28 -11.04
N GLU A 141 -7.90 -7.91 -12.01
CA GLU A 141 -6.60 -8.57 -11.77
C GLU A 141 -5.50 -7.57 -11.38
N GLU A 142 -5.50 -6.39 -11.98
CA GLU A 142 -4.50 -5.34 -11.77
C GLU A 142 -5.15 -4.06 -11.23
N GLN A 143 -5.72 -4.15 -10.03
CA GLN A 143 -6.31 -2.97 -9.38
C GLN A 143 -5.28 -2.21 -8.54
N GLY A 144 -5.28 -0.88 -8.71
CA GLY A 144 -4.49 0.04 -7.89
C GLY A 144 -3.30 0.60 -8.65
N TYR A 145 -2.39 1.21 -7.89
CA TYR A 145 -1.20 1.85 -8.41
C TYR A 145 0.02 1.38 -7.63
N GLU A 146 1.02 0.90 -8.34
CA GLU A 146 2.24 0.35 -7.74
C GLU A 146 3.20 1.50 -7.40
N ILE A 147 3.68 1.54 -6.14
CA ILE A 147 4.79 2.40 -5.75
C ILE A 147 5.90 1.59 -5.11
N ASP A 148 7.14 1.97 -5.38
CA ASP A 148 8.31 1.51 -4.62
C ASP A 148 8.81 2.65 -3.72
N PRO A 149 8.56 2.59 -2.40
CA PRO A 149 9.04 3.62 -1.47
C PRO A 149 10.57 3.71 -1.37
N ALA A 150 11.31 2.66 -1.76
CA ALA A 150 12.77 2.65 -1.84
C ALA A 150 13.28 2.83 -3.28
N GLY A 151 12.36 2.99 -4.25
CA GLY A 151 12.61 2.96 -5.69
C GLY A 151 13.20 4.24 -6.26
N GLY A 152 13.94 5.04 -5.48
CA GLY A 152 14.54 6.30 -5.92
C GLY A 152 13.59 7.50 -6.01
N VAL A 153 12.30 7.28 -6.28
CA VAL A 153 11.28 8.35 -6.24
C VAL A 153 11.14 8.87 -4.80
N PRO A 154 11.24 10.20 -4.56
CA PRO A 154 11.24 10.79 -3.23
C PRO A 154 9.82 10.92 -2.66
N PHE A 155 9.11 9.79 -2.52
CA PHE A 155 7.81 9.74 -1.88
C PHE A 155 7.90 10.22 -0.43
N ARG A 156 6.96 11.06 -0.02
CA ARG A 156 6.66 11.32 1.39
C ARG A 156 5.42 10.53 1.75
N LEU A 157 5.59 9.53 2.62
CA LEU A 157 4.55 8.64 3.08
C LEU A 157 4.38 8.82 4.59
N GLU A 158 3.20 9.28 5.01
CA GLU A 158 2.82 9.43 6.41
C GLU A 158 1.69 8.43 6.73
N LEU A 159 1.89 7.58 7.74
CA LEU A 159 0.86 6.66 8.21
C LEU A 159 -0.20 7.44 8.99
N LEU A 160 -1.41 7.56 8.40
CA LEU A 160 -2.54 8.22 9.04
C LEU A 160 -3.27 7.27 9.99
N PHE A 161 -3.42 6.01 9.59
CA PHE A 161 -4.12 5.01 10.37
C PHE A 161 -3.70 3.59 9.97
N ARG A 162 -3.67 2.70 10.96
CA ARG A 162 -3.54 1.26 10.76
C ARG A 162 -4.68 0.58 11.51
N PRO A 163 -5.61 -0.11 10.82
CA PRO A 163 -6.67 -0.85 11.48
C PRO A 163 -6.04 -1.94 12.35
N PHE A 164 -6.54 -2.08 13.58
CA PHE A 164 -6.09 -3.11 14.52
C PHE A 164 -4.57 -3.10 14.74
N ALA A 165 -3.96 -1.92 14.88
CA ALA A 165 -2.50 -1.77 15.01
C ALA A 165 -1.86 -2.56 16.17
N PHE A 166 -2.66 -2.95 17.17
CA PHE A 166 -2.28 -3.77 18.32
C PHE A 166 -2.20 -5.28 18.00
N LEU A 167 -2.63 -5.71 16.81
CA LEU A 167 -2.56 -7.09 16.33
C LEU A 167 -1.57 -7.26 15.18
N GLU A 168 -1.13 -8.51 15.00
CA GLU A 168 -0.39 -9.02 13.86
C GLU A 168 -1.21 -10.11 13.15
N SER A 169 -1.02 -10.24 11.84
CA SER A 169 -1.66 -11.33 11.11
C SER A 169 -1.16 -12.67 11.67
N GLY A 170 -2.10 -13.58 11.94
CA GLY A 170 -1.84 -14.87 12.58
C GLY A 170 -1.97 -14.86 14.10
N ASP A 171 -2.21 -13.70 14.73
CA ASP A 171 -2.51 -13.66 16.17
C ASP A 171 -3.76 -14.50 16.48
N GLU A 172 -3.69 -15.28 17.56
CA GLU A 172 -4.83 -15.98 18.12
C GLU A 172 -5.28 -15.29 19.40
N VAL A 173 -6.56 -15.01 19.52
CA VAL A 173 -7.15 -14.28 20.64
C VAL A 173 -8.38 -15.02 21.17
N VAL A 174 -8.69 -14.83 22.45
CA VAL A 174 -10.01 -15.13 23.02
C VAL A 174 -10.78 -13.83 23.20
N ASP A 175 -12.05 -13.86 22.84
CA ASP A 175 -12.95 -12.74 23.00
C ASP A 175 -13.64 -12.74 24.38
N ARG A 176 -14.42 -11.71 24.68
CA ARG A 176 -15.13 -11.58 25.96
C ARG A 176 -16.05 -12.76 26.29
N ASP A 177 -16.59 -13.42 25.26
CA ASP A 177 -17.55 -14.50 25.42
C ASP A 177 -16.83 -15.87 25.51
N GLY A 178 -15.50 -15.86 25.56
CA GLY A 178 -14.66 -17.05 25.69
C GLY A 178 -14.41 -17.77 24.36
N ARG A 179 -14.78 -17.16 23.23
CA ARG A 179 -14.61 -17.74 21.90
C ARG A 179 -13.23 -17.41 21.35
N ALA A 180 -12.56 -18.40 20.76
CA ALA A 180 -11.22 -18.26 20.20
C ALA A 180 -11.26 -17.91 18.70
N TRP A 181 -10.35 -17.02 18.29
CA TRP A 181 -10.27 -16.44 16.96
C TRP A 181 -8.83 -16.35 16.45
N ARG A 182 -8.63 -16.55 15.15
CA ARG A 182 -7.42 -16.12 14.44
C ARG A 182 -7.70 -14.83 13.67
N PHE A 183 -6.81 -13.86 13.81
CA PHE A 183 -6.84 -12.62 13.04
C PHE A 183 -6.00 -12.75 11.76
N ASP A 184 -6.60 -12.55 10.60
CA ASP A 184 -5.94 -12.54 9.31
C ASP A 184 -6.03 -11.12 8.73
N ALA A 185 -4.94 -10.37 8.84
CA ALA A 185 -4.96 -8.93 8.57
C ALA A 185 -5.33 -8.62 7.11
N PRO A 186 -5.96 -7.46 6.83
CA PRO A 186 -6.44 -6.47 7.80
C PRO A 186 -7.86 -6.70 8.32
N TRP A 187 -8.65 -7.60 7.71
CA TRP A 187 -10.10 -7.70 7.95
C TRP A 187 -10.59 -9.09 8.38
N GLY A 188 -9.77 -10.13 8.21
CA GLY A 188 -10.17 -11.51 8.41
C GLY A 188 -10.25 -11.91 9.88
N TRP A 189 -11.37 -12.51 10.26
CA TRP A 189 -11.59 -13.10 11.57
C TRP A 189 -12.11 -14.52 11.40
N ASN A 190 -11.31 -15.49 11.86
CA ASN A 190 -11.62 -16.91 11.73
C ASN A 190 -11.82 -17.53 13.10
N ALA A 191 -13.05 -17.90 13.43
CA ALA A 191 -13.33 -18.58 14.69
C ALA A 191 -12.89 -20.05 14.63
N PHE A 192 -12.24 -20.54 15.68
CA PHE A 192 -11.77 -21.93 15.72
C PHE A 192 -12.90 -22.97 15.85
N ASP A 193 -14.07 -22.54 16.29
CA ASP A 193 -15.26 -23.39 16.44
C ASP A 193 -16.04 -23.61 15.12
N GLY A 194 -15.60 -23.00 14.01
CA GLY A 194 -16.27 -23.11 12.72
C GLY A 194 -17.64 -22.44 12.66
N GLY A 195 -17.97 -21.58 13.62
CA GLY A 195 -19.21 -20.82 13.60
C GLY A 195 -19.28 -19.83 12.44
N GLN A 196 -20.46 -19.24 12.23
CA GLN A 196 -20.70 -18.30 11.13
C GLN A 196 -19.70 -17.13 11.12
N PRO A 197 -19.35 -16.59 9.93
CA PRO A 197 -18.50 -15.40 9.83
C PRO A 197 -19.06 -14.26 10.65
N SER A 198 -18.30 -13.81 11.65
CA SER A 198 -18.61 -12.66 12.47
C SER A 198 -17.33 -12.05 13.04
N ALA A 199 -17.45 -10.93 13.76
CA ALA A 199 -16.33 -10.30 14.46
C ALA A 199 -16.29 -10.71 15.94
N PRO A 200 -15.12 -10.67 16.60
CA PRO A 200 -14.98 -11.01 18.02
C PRO A 200 -15.58 -9.93 18.94
N SER A 201 -16.14 -10.38 20.06
CA SER A 201 -16.63 -9.50 21.14
C SER A 201 -15.47 -8.95 21.97
N TRP A 202 -15.30 -7.62 22.03
CA TRP A 202 -14.25 -7.02 22.86
C TRP A 202 -14.60 -7.02 24.37
N PRO A 203 -13.61 -7.04 25.27
CA PRO A 203 -12.16 -7.04 25.02
C PRO A 203 -11.60 -8.36 24.48
N LEU A 204 -10.39 -8.30 23.93
CA LEU A 204 -9.63 -9.45 23.45
C LEU A 204 -8.49 -9.77 24.43
N ALA A 205 -8.20 -11.06 24.60
CA ALA A 205 -6.98 -11.52 25.26
C ALA A 205 -6.14 -12.33 24.28
N LEU A 206 -4.87 -11.94 24.12
CA LEU A 206 -3.91 -12.59 23.22
C LEU A 206 -3.49 -13.95 23.78
N LEU A 207 -3.67 -15.01 22.98
CA LEU A 207 -3.30 -16.39 23.32
C LEU A 207 -1.99 -16.80 22.66
N PHE A 208 -1.79 -16.40 21.41
CA PHE A 208 -0.64 -16.81 20.60
C PHE A 208 -0.17 -15.69 19.68
N ARG A 209 1.15 -15.51 19.59
CA ARG A 209 1.82 -14.64 18.62
C ARG A 209 3.19 -15.22 18.28
N ASN A 210 3.29 -15.93 17.15
CA ASN A 210 4.53 -16.59 16.71
C ASN A 210 5.18 -17.45 17.83
N GLY A 211 4.36 -18.09 18.67
CA GLY A 211 4.77 -18.71 19.92
C GLY A 211 4.03 -18.13 21.13
N GLU A 212 4.63 -18.30 22.31
CA GLU A 212 4.12 -17.72 23.56
C GLU A 212 4.24 -16.18 23.49
N PRO A 213 3.13 -15.44 23.65
CA PRO A 213 3.15 -13.98 23.56
C PRO A 213 3.87 -13.38 24.78
N THR A 214 4.60 -12.29 24.58
CA THR A 214 5.22 -11.59 25.71
C THR A 214 4.16 -10.90 26.58
N PRO A 215 4.42 -10.71 27.89
CA PRO A 215 3.49 -10.01 28.77
C PRO A 215 3.11 -8.60 28.27
N GLU A 216 4.05 -7.90 27.63
CA GLU A 216 3.81 -6.58 27.03
C GLU A 216 2.83 -6.65 25.85
N ALA A 217 2.96 -7.67 25.00
CA ALA A 217 2.05 -7.89 23.88
C ALA A 217 0.64 -8.20 24.37
N VAL A 218 0.52 -9.05 25.39
CA VAL A 218 -0.77 -9.39 26.03
C VAL A 218 -1.42 -8.14 26.63
N ALA A 219 -0.66 -7.34 27.39
CA ALA A 219 -1.15 -6.11 27.99
C ALA A 219 -1.60 -5.09 26.94
N ALA A 220 -0.84 -4.91 25.86
CA ALA A 220 -1.18 -3.97 24.78
C ALA A 220 -2.50 -4.33 24.08
N VAL A 221 -2.75 -5.61 23.80
CA VAL A 221 -4.03 -6.05 23.19
C VAL A 221 -5.19 -5.85 24.17
N ALA A 222 -5.01 -6.22 25.43
CA ALA A 222 -6.04 -6.06 26.46
C ALA A 222 -6.39 -4.59 26.70
N GLU A 223 -5.39 -3.71 26.77
CA GLU A 223 -5.58 -2.27 26.93
C GLU A 223 -6.30 -1.67 25.72
N ALA A 224 -5.83 -1.96 24.50
CA ALA A 224 -6.40 -1.41 23.26
C ALA A 224 -7.86 -1.80 23.03
N THR A 225 -8.27 -2.98 23.53
CA THR A 225 -9.63 -3.51 23.35
C THR A 225 -10.49 -3.40 24.61
N SER A 226 -9.96 -2.81 25.69
CA SER A 226 -10.70 -2.56 26.93
C SER A 226 -11.91 -1.64 26.74
N THR A 227 -11.89 -0.83 25.69
CA THR A 227 -12.97 0.08 25.28
C THR A 227 -13.22 -0.02 23.78
N GLY A 228 -14.41 0.41 23.36
CA GLY A 228 -14.81 0.38 21.95
C GLY A 228 -15.19 -1.03 21.46
N ARG A 229 -15.30 -1.16 20.14
CA ARG A 229 -15.71 -2.38 19.45
C ARG A 229 -14.95 -2.51 18.14
N HIS A 230 -14.90 -3.73 17.60
CA HIS A 230 -14.42 -4.01 16.25
C HIS A 230 -14.99 -3.04 15.19
N ALA A 231 -16.29 -2.76 15.23
CA ALA A 231 -16.95 -1.86 14.29
C ALA A 231 -16.38 -0.42 14.34
N ASP A 232 -15.86 0.03 15.47
CA ASP A 232 -15.31 1.38 15.60
C ASP A 232 -13.98 1.51 14.82
N GLU A 233 -13.14 0.47 14.80
CA GLU A 233 -11.91 0.43 13.98
C GLU A 233 -12.23 0.40 12.48
N VAL A 234 -13.23 -0.39 12.09
CA VAL A 234 -13.71 -0.43 10.70
C VAL A 234 -14.24 0.94 10.29
N ASN A 235 -15.07 1.58 11.12
CA ASN A 235 -15.65 2.88 10.80
C ASN A 235 -14.57 3.96 10.65
N ARG A 236 -13.55 3.99 11.53
CA ARG A 236 -12.41 4.92 11.40
C ARG A 236 -11.68 4.75 10.08
N TRP A 237 -11.46 3.50 9.66
CA TRP A 237 -10.86 3.22 8.36
C TRP A 237 -11.75 3.73 7.22
N VAL A 238 -13.04 3.39 7.21
CA VAL A 238 -14.02 3.84 6.21
C VAL A 238 -14.13 5.36 6.14
N GLU A 239 -14.08 6.07 7.26
CA GLU A 239 -14.10 7.54 7.30
C GLU A 239 -12.89 8.15 6.61
N LEU A 240 -11.71 7.57 6.81
CA LEU A 240 -10.46 8.03 6.20
C LEU A 240 -10.34 7.64 4.74
N THR A 241 -10.74 6.43 4.37
CA THR A 241 -10.57 5.90 3.00
C THR A 241 -11.76 6.18 2.10
N ARG A 242 -12.95 6.41 2.67
CA ARG A 242 -14.23 6.47 1.93
C ARG A 242 -14.47 5.23 1.05
N ALA A 243 -13.88 4.11 1.45
CA ALA A 243 -13.92 2.83 0.74
C ALA A 243 -14.55 1.77 1.65
N GLU A 244 -14.87 0.62 1.07
CA GLU A 244 -15.40 -0.53 1.78
C GLU A 244 -14.28 -1.54 2.11
N PRO A 245 -14.25 -2.10 3.33
CA PRO A 245 -13.33 -3.18 3.68
C PRO A 245 -13.60 -4.42 2.84
N VAL A 246 -12.53 -5.11 2.43
CA VAL A 246 -12.65 -6.41 1.76
C VAL A 246 -12.93 -7.45 2.83
N THR A 247 -14.18 -7.89 2.92
CA THR A 247 -14.49 -9.04 3.78
C THR A 247 -14.00 -10.29 3.05
N PRO A 248 -13.09 -11.10 3.62
CA PRO A 248 -12.75 -12.38 3.03
C PRO A 248 -14.03 -13.24 2.94
N ALA A 249 -14.18 -13.95 1.82
CA ALA A 249 -15.31 -14.83 1.54
C ALA A 249 -15.28 -16.11 2.40
#